data_AF-A0A7S1VVB9-F1
#
_entry.id   AF-A0A7S1VVB9-F1
#
_cell.length_a   1.000
_cell.length_b   1.000
_cell.length_c   1.000
_cell.angle_alpha   90.00
_cell.angle_beta   90.00
_cell.angle_gamma   90.00
#
_symmetry.space_group_name_H-M   'P 1'
#
loop_
_entity.id
_entity.type
_entity.pdbx_description
1 polymer ?
#
loop_
_entity_poly.entity_id
_entity_poly.type
_entity_poly.pdbx_seq_one_letter_code
_entity_poly.pdbx_strand_id
1 'polypeptide(L)'
;MSDTNNESSARDAGVATSSVFLYHEESTPPFLPVLAILPFLLPVFWKYHVTVTQDKELSFGYSWASVNKILITTDMVGKATPLEEVHALKHWGGWGIRKNLKWDTGYIARNGPGVKIQVGTKEKSHTYVFNCQEPEKLCSILNGQ
;
A
#
# COMPACT_ATOMS: atom_id res chain seq x y z
N MET A 1 21.79 -57.14 -3.81
CA MET A 1 21.43 -56.72 -2.45
C MET A 1 22.20 -55.43 -2.18
N SER A 2 21.59 -54.25 -2.32
CA SER A 2 20.72 -53.61 -1.30
C SER A 2 21.59 -52.98 -0.20
N ASP A 3 21.54 -51.70 0.18
CA ASP A 3 20.67 -50.59 -0.15
C ASP A 3 21.39 -49.25 0.18
N THR A 4 20.88 -48.19 -0.43
CA THR A 4 20.93 -46.76 -0.06
C THR A 4 21.00 -46.45 1.44
N ASN A 5 21.63 -45.31 1.79
CA ASN A 5 21.15 -44.32 2.76
C ASN A 5 22.18 -43.17 2.91
N ASN A 6 21.84 -41.92 3.13
CA ASN A 6 20.66 -41.11 2.91
C ASN A 6 21.12 -39.67 3.25
N GLU A 7 20.49 -38.69 2.61
CA GLU A 7 20.67 -37.26 2.85
C GLU A 7 20.59 -36.88 4.34
N SER A 8 21.51 -36.03 4.78
CA SER A 8 21.28 -35.09 5.89
C SER A 8 21.36 -33.70 5.24
N SER A 9 20.26 -33.12 4.75
CA SER A 9 19.12 -32.60 5.51
C SER A 9 19.53 -31.70 6.67
N ALA A 10 20.36 -30.69 6.39
CA ALA A 10 20.23 -29.41 7.07
C ALA A 10 19.38 -28.50 6.18
N ARG A 11 18.07 -28.69 6.28
CA ARG A 11 17.08 -27.73 5.80
C ARG A 11 17.36 -26.43 6.53
N ASP A 12 18.00 -25.50 5.85
CA ASP A 12 17.89 -24.08 6.13
C ASP A 12 16.44 -23.70 5.80
N ALA A 13 15.54 -24.12 6.68
CA ALA A 13 14.16 -23.71 6.68
C ALA A 13 14.20 -22.25 7.12
N GLY A 14 14.38 -21.38 6.12
CA GLY A 14 14.13 -19.96 6.25
C GLY A 14 12.85 -19.82 7.04
N VAL A 15 13.01 -19.32 8.27
CA VAL A 15 11.89 -18.93 9.11
C VAL A 15 11.16 -17.88 8.30
N ALA A 16 10.09 -18.31 7.62
CA ALA A 16 9.12 -17.40 7.06
C ALA A 16 8.46 -16.75 8.28
N THR A 17 9.06 -15.67 8.77
CA THR A 17 8.47 -14.74 9.71
C THR A 17 7.15 -14.33 9.09
N SER A 18 6.07 -14.96 9.55
CA SER A 18 4.71 -14.57 9.17
C SER A 18 4.55 -13.15 9.68
N SER A 19 4.65 -12.18 8.79
CA SER A 19 4.55 -10.76 9.12
C SER A 19 3.18 -10.55 9.74
N VAL A 20 3.13 -10.27 11.04
CA VAL A 20 1.85 -10.02 11.70
C VAL A 20 1.39 -8.63 11.26
N PHE A 21 0.21 -8.57 10.64
CA PHE A 21 -0.38 -7.32 10.17
C PHE A 21 -1.16 -6.62 11.29
N LEU A 22 -0.88 -5.33 11.51
CA LEU A 22 -1.67 -4.44 12.38
C LEU A 22 -2.89 -3.88 11.64
N TYR A 23 -2.74 -3.66 10.33
CA TYR A 23 -3.81 -3.23 9.44
C TYR A 23 -3.61 -3.89 8.07
N HIS A 24 -4.70 -4.33 7.45
CA HIS A 24 -4.67 -4.91 6.12
C HIS A 24 -5.99 -4.65 5.40
N GLU A 25 -5.90 -4.00 4.24
CA GLU A 25 -7.00 -3.79 3.32
C GLU A 25 -6.53 -4.17 1.92
N GLU A 26 -7.38 -4.89 1.20
CA GLU A 26 -7.19 -5.19 -0.21
C GLU A 26 -8.50 -4.98 -0.96
N SER A 27 -8.42 -4.42 -2.15
CA SER A 27 -9.59 -4.26 -3.01
C SER A 27 -9.21 -4.31 -4.49
N THR A 28 -10.17 -4.75 -5.30
CA THR A 28 -10.08 -4.67 -6.75
C THR A 28 -10.56 -3.28 -7.19
N PRO A 29 -9.76 -2.55 -7.99
CA PRO A 29 -10.19 -1.24 -8.44
C PRO A 29 -11.44 -1.32 -9.34
N PRO A 30 -12.43 -0.42 -9.19
CA PRO A 30 -13.68 -0.44 -9.95
C PRO A 30 -13.47 -0.19 -11.45
N PHE A 31 -12.34 0.42 -11.83
CA PHE A 31 -11.97 0.68 -13.22
C PHE A 31 -11.20 -0.47 -13.88
N LEU A 32 -11.07 -1.63 -13.23
CA LEU A 32 -10.41 -2.81 -13.79
C LEU A 32 -10.99 -3.24 -15.16
N PRO A 33 -12.32 -3.23 -15.41
CA PRO A 33 -12.87 -3.56 -16.72
C PRO A 33 -12.37 -2.64 -17.85
N VAL A 34 -12.12 -1.36 -17.55
CA VAL A 34 -11.57 -0.40 -18.52
C VAL A 34 -10.12 -0.74 -18.86
N LEU A 35 -9.35 -1.28 -17.91
CA LEU A 35 -7.96 -1.68 -18.12
C LEU A 35 -7.84 -2.90 -19.05
N ALA A 36 -8.89 -3.70 -19.23
CA ALA A 36 -8.88 -4.80 -20.21
C ALA A 36 -8.68 -4.31 -21.66
N ILE A 37 -9.03 -3.06 -21.95
CA ILE A 37 -8.83 -2.41 -23.25
C ILE A 37 -7.37 -1.93 -23.42
N LEU A 38 -6.67 -1.72 -22.30
CA LEU A 38 -5.27 -1.27 -22.25
C LEU A 38 -4.42 -2.32 -21.50
N PRO A 39 -4.20 -3.51 -22.08
CA PRO A 39 -3.67 -4.67 -21.36
C PRO A 39 -2.27 -4.48 -20.77
N PHE A 40 -1.50 -3.50 -21.28
CA PHE A 40 -0.21 -3.13 -20.72
C PHE A 40 -0.30 -2.46 -19.33
N LEU A 41 -1.45 -1.90 -18.96
CA LEU A 41 -1.67 -1.28 -17.64
C LEU A 41 -2.26 -2.24 -16.60
N LEU A 42 -2.88 -3.35 -17.04
CA LEU A 42 -3.46 -4.36 -16.15
C LEU A 42 -2.51 -4.87 -15.05
N PRO A 43 -1.25 -5.25 -15.31
CA PRO A 43 -0.39 -5.78 -14.26
C PRO A 43 -0.06 -4.75 -13.16
N VAL A 44 -0.10 -3.46 -13.49
CA VAL A 44 0.20 -2.38 -12.53
C VAL A 44 -0.99 -2.10 -11.62
N PHE A 45 -2.21 -2.12 -12.16
CA PHE A 45 -3.43 -1.72 -11.44
C PHE A 45 -4.34 -2.90 -11.08
N TRP A 46 -3.80 -4.12 -11.07
CA TRP A 46 -4.57 -5.34 -10.81
C TRP A 46 -5.22 -5.35 -9.42
N LYS A 47 -4.46 -4.92 -8.41
CA LYS A 47 -4.87 -4.98 -7.00
C LYS A 47 -4.43 -3.72 -6.29
N TYR A 48 -5.32 -3.20 -5.44
CA TYR A 48 -5.04 -2.11 -4.53
C TYR A 48 -4.90 -2.67 -3.11
N HIS A 49 -3.90 -2.19 -2.38
CA HIS A 49 -3.64 -2.63 -1.00
C HIS A 49 -3.29 -1.46 -0.09
N VAL A 50 -3.55 -1.64 1.20
CA VAL A 50 -3.03 -0.81 2.30
C VAL A 50 -2.73 -1.75 3.46
N THR A 51 -1.48 -1.81 3.88
CA THR A 51 -1.02 -2.73 4.93
C THR A 51 -0.09 -2.03 5.89
N VAL A 52 -0.25 -2.29 7.19
CA VAL A 52 0.71 -1.92 8.22
C VAL A 52 1.14 -3.18 8.94
N THR A 53 2.44 -3.43 9.01
CA THR A 53 3.03 -4.58 9.72
C THR A 53 3.40 -4.21 11.16
N GLN A 54 3.58 -5.22 12.02
CA GLN A 54 4.13 -5.03 13.36
C GLN A 54 5.55 -4.46 13.36
N ASP A 55 6.30 -4.72 12.29
CA ASP A 55 7.65 -4.18 12.05
C ASP A 55 7.64 -2.69 11.67
N LYS A 56 6.49 -2.02 11.87
CA LYS A 56 6.30 -0.59 11.59
C LYS A 56 6.53 -0.26 10.12
N GLU A 57 6.10 -1.14 9.22
CA GLU A 57 6.15 -0.87 7.79
C GLU A 57 4.74 -0.60 7.27
N LEU A 58 4.55 0.58 6.67
CA LEU A 58 3.38 0.95 5.92
C LEU A 58 3.63 0.66 4.43
N SER A 59 2.74 -0.10 3.81
CA SER A 59 2.68 -0.27 2.36
C SER A 59 1.30 0.08 1.83
N PHE A 60 1.24 0.80 0.72
CA PHE A 60 -0.02 1.13 0.07
C PHE A 60 0.17 1.31 -1.44
N GLY A 61 -0.95 1.31 -2.16
CA GLY A 61 -1.01 1.65 -3.57
C GLY A 61 -1.46 0.48 -4.42
N TYR A 62 -0.98 0.46 -5.67
CA TYR A 62 -1.28 -0.62 -6.60
C TYR A 62 -0.06 -1.51 -6.73
N SER A 63 -0.25 -2.81 -6.52
CA SER A 63 0.82 -3.76 -6.73
C SER A 63 0.30 -5.12 -7.13
N TRP A 64 1.13 -5.84 -7.86
CA TRP A 64 1.12 -7.29 -7.86
C TRP A 64 2.16 -7.76 -6.84
N ALA A 65 2.02 -8.97 -6.29
CA ALA A 65 2.71 -9.46 -5.08
C ALA A 65 4.24 -9.23 -5.03
N SER A 66 4.89 -9.01 -6.19
CA SER A 66 6.34 -8.86 -6.35
C SER A 66 6.79 -7.55 -7.03
N VAL A 67 5.91 -6.60 -7.35
CA VAL A 67 6.27 -5.40 -8.15
C VAL A 67 5.73 -4.13 -7.50
N ASN A 68 6.63 -3.17 -7.24
CA ASN A 68 6.35 -1.79 -6.79
C ASN A 68 5.57 -1.70 -5.46
N LYS A 69 6.12 -2.29 -4.40
CA LYS A 69 5.65 -2.00 -3.04
C LYS A 69 6.27 -0.68 -2.58
N ILE A 70 5.42 0.32 -2.37
CA ILE A 70 5.81 1.46 -1.55
C ILE A 70 5.95 0.92 -0.14
N LEU A 71 7.13 1.08 0.45
CA LEU A 71 7.42 0.67 1.81
C LEU A 71 7.93 1.90 2.54
N ILE A 72 7.18 2.32 3.55
CA ILE A 72 7.47 3.50 4.36
C ILE A 72 7.49 3.02 5.79
N THR A 73 8.62 3.18 6.47
CA THR A 73 8.67 2.90 7.90
C THR A 73 7.85 3.97 8.63
N THR A 74 7.05 3.59 9.63
CA THR A 74 6.07 4.52 10.24
C THR A 74 6.74 5.67 10.97
N ASP A 75 8.01 5.56 11.37
CA ASP A 75 8.82 6.65 11.93
C ASP A 75 9.11 7.76 10.92
N MET A 76 9.10 7.46 9.61
CA MET A 76 9.20 8.46 8.55
C MET A 76 7.88 9.22 8.34
N VAL A 77 6.77 8.73 8.89
CA VAL A 77 5.47 9.40 8.82
C VAL A 77 5.45 10.51 9.87
N GLY A 78 5.65 11.75 9.44
CA GLY A 78 5.62 12.90 10.34
C GLY A 78 4.20 13.26 10.80
N LYS A 79 3.19 12.99 9.97
CA LYS A 79 1.78 13.20 10.29
C LYS A 79 0.88 12.35 9.40
N ALA A 80 -0.06 11.63 10.00
CA ALA A 80 -1.20 11.03 9.32
C ALA A 80 -2.49 11.79 9.67
N THR A 81 -3.34 12.05 8.67
CA THR A 81 -4.62 12.75 8.84
C THR A 81 -5.72 12.01 8.09
N PRO A 82 -6.85 11.70 8.75
CA PRO A 82 -7.98 11.07 8.10
C PRO A 82 -8.61 12.05 7.11
N LEU A 83 -9.09 11.52 6.00
CA LEU A 83 -9.88 12.24 5.01
C LEU A 83 -11.23 11.54 4.90
N GLU A 84 -12.30 12.27 5.15
CA GLU A 84 -13.66 11.78 4.95
C GLU A 84 -13.91 11.39 3.49
N GLU A 85 -13.35 12.17 2.56
CA GLU A 85 -13.58 11.96 1.14
C GLU A 85 -12.36 12.29 0.26
N VAL A 86 -12.03 11.33 -0.59
CA VAL A 86 -11.07 11.42 -1.68
C VAL A 86 -11.84 11.20 -2.97
N HIS A 87 -12.02 12.26 -3.76
CA HIS A 87 -12.73 12.20 -5.04
C HIS A 87 -11.79 12.18 -6.24
N ALA A 88 -11.84 11.10 -7.01
CA ALA A 88 -11.00 10.89 -8.19
C ALA A 88 -11.16 12.00 -9.24
N LEU A 89 -12.39 12.24 -9.72
CA LEU A 89 -12.63 13.17 -10.83
C LEU A 89 -12.61 14.64 -10.41
N LYS A 90 -12.93 14.95 -9.14
CA LYS A 90 -13.03 16.33 -8.65
C LYS A 90 -11.67 16.92 -8.25
N HIS A 91 -10.78 16.11 -7.70
CA HIS A 91 -9.52 16.60 -7.11
C HIS A 91 -8.26 16.02 -7.74
N TRP A 92 -8.37 14.88 -8.43
CA TRP A 92 -7.22 14.12 -8.93
C TRP A 92 -7.22 13.91 -10.45
N GLY A 93 -8.29 14.31 -11.14
CA GLY A 93 -8.43 14.11 -12.59
C GLY A 93 -8.61 12.65 -13.01
N GLY A 94 -9.05 11.78 -12.09
CA GLY A 94 -9.31 10.37 -12.35
C GLY A 94 -8.71 9.43 -11.31
N TRP A 95 -8.90 8.14 -11.56
CA TRP A 95 -8.36 7.07 -10.71
C TRP A 95 -6.92 6.70 -11.10
N GLY A 96 -6.26 5.93 -10.24
CA GLY A 96 -4.87 5.47 -10.44
C GLY A 96 -3.86 6.26 -9.61
N ILE A 97 -2.62 6.32 -10.08
CA ILE A 97 -1.54 7.11 -9.48
C ILE A 97 -1.56 8.51 -10.10
N ARG A 98 -1.76 9.54 -9.29
CA ARG A 98 -2.00 10.92 -9.74
C ARG A 98 -1.14 11.92 -8.97
N LYS A 99 -0.89 13.07 -9.57
CA LYS A 99 -0.39 14.25 -8.85
C LYS A 99 -1.42 15.35 -8.92
N ASN A 100 -1.66 16.04 -7.81
CA ASN A 100 -2.54 17.21 -7.77
C ASN A 100 -1.72 18.50 -8.01
N LEU A 101 -2.39 19.66 -8.03
CA LEU A 101 -1.76 20.97 -8.20
C LEU A 101 -0.80 21.35 -7.06
N LYS A 102 -0.88 20.69 -5.91
CA LYS A 102 0.03 20.85 -4.77
C LYS A 102 1.23 19.90 -4.83
N TRP A 103 1.37 19.15 -5.92
CA TRP A 103 2.38 18.09 -6.09
C TRP A 103 2.27 16.93 -5.10
N ASP A 104 1.14 16.80 -4.39
CA ASP A 104 0.85 15.62 -3.58
C ASP A 104 0.67 14.41 -4.51
N THR A 105 1.11 13.23 -4.08
CA THR A 105 0.95 11.98 -4.84
C THR A 105 -0.25 11.20 -4.33
N GLY A 106 -1.22 10.96 -5.20
CA GLY A 106 -2.47 10.28 -4.91
C GLY A 106 -2.49 8.85 -5.44
N TYR A 107 -2.91 7.89 -4.60
CA TYR A 107 -3.22 6.52 -4.99
C TYR A 107 -4.73 6.31 -4.86
N ILE A 108 -5.44 6.61 -5.96
CA ILE A 108 -6.88 6.82 -5.95
C ILE A 108 -7.61 5.64 -6.58
N ALA A 109 -7.95 4.64 -5.77
CA ALA A 109 -8.64 3.44 -6.20
C ALA A 109 -10.15 3.66 -6.36
N ARG A 110 -10.76 4.51 -5.54
CA ARG A 110 -12.21 4.75 -5.51
C ARG A 110 -12.54 6.14 -4.97
N ASN A 111 -13.81 6.52 -5.06
CA ASN A 111 -14.32 7.65 -4.27
C ASN A 111 -14.62 7.17 -2.85
N GLY A 112 -14.46 8.07 -1.87
CA GLY A 112 -14.76 7.79 -0.46
C GLY A 112 -13.56 8.02 0.46
N PRO A 113 -13.54 7.44 1.67
CA PRO A 113 -12.56 7.77 2.69
C PRO A 113 -11.12 7.44 2.29
N GLY A 114 -10.18 8.13 2.95
CA GLY A 114 -8.76 7.97 2.71
C GLY A 114 -7.89 8.57 3.81
N VAL A 115 -6.58 8.47 3.63
CA VAL A 115 -5.60 9.03 4.54
C VAL A 115 -4.65 9.93 3.77
N LYS A 116 -4.31 11.06 4.38
CA LYS A 116 -3.20 11.91 3.98
C LYS A 116 -2.04 11.68 4.92
N ILE A 117 -0.89 11.28 4.39
CA ILE A 117 0.35 11.19 5.16
C ILE A 117 1.39 12.18 4.64
N GLN A 118 2.18 12.73 5.55
CA GLN A 118 3.39 13.46 5.24
C GLN A 118 4.59 12.61 5.63
N VAL A 119 5.47 12.36 4.68
CA VAL A 119 6.62 11.45 4.83
C VAL A 119 7.92 12.22 4.61
N GLY A 120 8.89 12.03 5.50
CA GLY A 120 10.19 12.69 5.45
C GLY A 120 10.35 13.78 6.52
N THR A 121 11.35 14.64 6.34
CA THR A 121 11.71 15.67 7.33
C THR A 121 10.96 16.97 7.08
N LYS A 122 11.00 17.91 8.04
CA LYS A 122 10.43 19.26 7.89
C LYS A 122 10.97 20.02 6.66
N GLU A 123 12.20 19.72 6.24
CA GLU A 123 12.89 20.39 5.13
C GLU A 123 12.60 19.72 3.78
N LYS A 124 12.36 18.40 3.77
CA LYS A 124 12.05 17.62 2.57
C LYS A 124 10.95 16.61 2.88
N SER A 125 9.71 17.07 2.77
CA SER A 125 8.54 16.22 2.96
C SER A 125 7.83 15.93 1.66
N HIS A 126 7.39 14.69 1.48
CA HIS A 126 6.47 14.28 0.43
C HIS A 126 5.11 13.96 1.03
N THR A 127 4.06 14.34 0.33
CA THR A 127 2.69 14.05 0.75
C THR A 127 2.12 12.94 -0.09
N TYR A 128 1.56 11.93 0.57
CA TYR A 128 0.77 10.89 -0.07
C TYR A 128 -0.68 10.97 0.37
N VAL A 129 -1.58 10.73 -0.57
CA VAL A 129 -3.01 10.58 -0.30
C VAL A 129 -3.47 9.26 -0.90
N PHE A 130 -4.16 8.43 -0.14
CA PHE A 130 -4.59 7.12 -0.62
C PHE A 130 -5.92 6.70 0.02
N ASN A 131 -6.72 5.90 -0.69
CA ASN A 131 -8.00 5.42 -0.18
C ASN A 131 -7.80 4.40 0.96
N CYS A 132 -8.67 4.45 1.97
CA CYS A 132 -8.66 3.59 3.14
C CYS A 132 -10.08 3.51 3.72
N GLN A 133 -10.56 2.33 4.11
CA GLN A 133 -11.92 2.17 4.67
C GLN A 133 -12.03 2.69 6.10
N GLU A 134 -11.00 2.49 6.93
CA GLU A 134 -10.97 2.88 8.33
C GLU A 134 -9.88 3.95 8.56
N PRO A 135 -10.03 5.18 8.02
CA PRO A 135 -8.96 6.18 8.03
C PRO A 135 -8.55 6.59 9.44
N GLU A 136 -9.50 6.65 10.39
CA GLU A 136 -9.23 6.99 11.80
C GLU A 136 -8.33 5.96 12.47
N LYS A 137 -8.68 4.67 12.34
CA LYS A 137 -7.91 3.55 12.90
C LYS A 137 -6.50 3.52 12.34
N LEU A 138 -6.36 3.68 11.01
CA LEU A 138 -5.05 3.71 10.37
C LEU A 138 -4.24 4.92 10.85
N CYS A 139 -4.84 6.10 10.98
CA CYS A 139 -4.15 7.28 11.49
C CYS A 139 -3.71 7.12 12.94
N SER A 140 -4.51 6.48 13.81
CA SER A 140 -4.13 6.16 15.19
C SER A 140 -2.84 5.32 15.20
N ILE A 141 -2.82 4.23 14.43
CA ILE A 141 -1.66 3.34 14.32
C ILE A 141 -0.42 4.11 13.83
N LEU A 142 -0.57 4.92 12.77
CA LEU A 142 0.55 5.65 12.16
C LEU A 142 1.07 6.81 13.03
N ASN A 143 0.20 7.44 13.83
CA ASN A 143 0.58 8.51 14.75
C ASN A 143 1.05 7.96 16.12
N GLY A 144 1.03 6.64 16.34
CA GLY A 144 1.47 6.00 17.58
C GLY A 144 0.48 6.15 18.75
N GLN A 145 -0.82 6.24 18.45
CA GLN A 145 -1.91 6.35 19.41
C GLN A 145 -2.62 5.00 19.60
#